data_AF-A0A482WDS1-F1
#
_entry.id   AF-A0A482WDS1-F1
#
_cell.length_a   1.000
_cell.length_b   1.000
_cell.length_c   1.000
_cell.angle_alpha   90.00
_cell.angle_beta   90.00
_cell.angle_gamma   90.00
#
_symmetry.space_group_name_H-M   'P 1'
#
loop_
_entity.id
_entity.type
_entity.pdbx_description
1 polymer ?
#
loop_
_entity_poly.entity_id
_entity_poly.type
_entity_poly.pdbx_seq_one_letter_code
_entity_poly.pdbx_strand_id
1 'polypeptide(L)' 'MRKRDLHILTSSIHTYTGDARFSVRHPEHSDDWDLRIAYVQKRDAGVYECQVNTEPKINLAIMLNVEDY' A
#
# COMPACT_ATOMS: atom_id res chain seq x y z
N MET A 1 1.82 -2.88 3.08
CA MET A 1 2.94 -3.83 2.81
C MET A 1 2.74 -4.50 1.47
N ARG A 2 3.81 -4.73 0.69
CA ARG A 2 3.76 -5.54 -0.53
C ARG A 2 4.09 -6.99 -0.18
N LYS A 3 3.21 -7.94 -0.53
CA LYS A 3 3.37 -9.33 -0.07
C LYS A 3 4.50 -10.09 -0.74
N ARG A 4 4.79 -9.83 -2.02
CA ARG A 4 5.76 -10.63 -2.80
C ARG A 4 7.19 -10.62 -2.24
N ASP A 5 7.54 -9.57 -1.50
CA ASP A 5 8.87 -9.33 -0.93
C ASP A 5 8.82 -8.84 0.53
N LEU A 6 7.64 -8.91 1.15
CA LEU A 6 7.39 -8.45 2.53
C LEU A 6 7.85 -7.01 2.79
N HIS A 7 7.90 -6.18 1.74
CA HIS A 7 8.40 -4.81 1.84
C HIS A 7 7.34 -3.88 2.45
N ILE A 8 7.70 -3.18 3.52
CA ILE A 8 6.86 -2.11 4.09
C ILE A 8 6.92 -0.90 3.17
N LEU A 9 5.82 -0.58 2.51
CA LEU A 9 5.76 0.54 1.57
C LEU A 9 5.53 1.87 2.29
N THR A 10 4.62 1.88 3.25
CA THR A 10 4.20 3.05 4.02
C THR A 10 3.87 2.63 5.45
N SER A 11 4.02 3.56 6.39
CA SER A 11 3.52 3.44 7.77
C SER A 11 3.17 4.84 8.29
N SER A 12 1.93 5.01 8.73
CA SER A 12 1.38 6.35 8.99
C SER A 12 1.66 7.27 7.80
N ILE A 13 2.12 8.52 8.03
CA ILE A 13 2.42 9.49 6.98
C ILE A 13 3.74 9.22 6.21
N HIS A 14 4.49 8.18 6.56
CA HIS A 14 5.84 7.95 6.03
C HIS A 14 5.85 6.89 4.93
N THR A 15 6.73 7.07 3.94
CA THR A 15 7.00 6.12 2.85
C THR A 15 8.37 5.48 3.06
N TYR A 16 8.44 4.15 2.97
CA TYR A 16 9.63 3.32 3.28
C TYR A 16 10.18 2.57 2.04
N THR A 17 9.91 3.09 0.86
CA THR A 17 10.44 2.57 -0.41
C THR A 17 11.18 3.67 -1.15
N GLY A 18 12.22 3.30 -1.91
CA GLY A 18 12.94 4.24 -2.79
C GLY A 18 12.20 4.57 -4.09
N ASP A 19 11.10 3.88 -4.38
CA ASP A 19 10.25 4.16 -5.54
C ASP A 19 9.29 5.33 -5.22
N ALA A 20 9.62 6.52 -5.72
CA ALA A 20 8.89 7.78 -5.49
C ALA A 20 7.44 7.78 -6.02
N ARG A 21 7.03 6.75 -6.77
CA ARG A 21 5.64 6.58 -7.21
C ARG A 21 4.71 6.16 -6.07
N PHE A 22 5.25 5.52 -5.03
CA PHE A 22 4.50 5.09 -3.87
C PHE A 22 4.40 6.25 -2.88
N SER A 23 3.20 6.49 -2.38
CA SER A 23 2.94 7.49 -1.35
C SER A 23 1.77 7.04 -0.49
N VAL A 24 1.61 7.67 0.66
CA VAL A 24 0.44 7.52 1.51
C VAL A 24 -0.42 8.78 1.41
N ARG A 25 -1.74 8.60 1.36
CA ARG A 25 -2.70 9.68 1.46
C ARG A 25 -3.57 9.42 2.70
N HIS A 26 -3.63 10.41 3.57
CA HIS A 26 -4.52 10.43 4.72
C HIS A 26 -5.39 11.68 4.59
N PRO A 27 -6.66 11.54 4.16
CA PRO A 27 -7.57 12.68 4.09
C PRO A 27 -7.77 13.32 5.47
N GLU A 28 -7.83 14.65 5.53
CA GLU A 28 -8.11 15.36 6.80
C GLU A 28 -9.43 14.88 7.40
N HIS A 29 -9.44 14.65 8.71
CA HIS A 29 -10.59 14.16 9.47
C HIS A 29 -11.14 12.79 9.02
N SER A 30 -10.33 11.96 8.34
CA SER A 30 -10.66 10.56 8.05
C SER A 30 -9.83 9.60 8.90
N ASP A 31 -10.34 8.39 9.12
CA ASP A 31 -9.57 7.26 9.67
C ASP A 31 -8.86 6.45 8.58
N ASP A 32 -9.00 6.86 7.31
CA ASP A 32 -8.49 6.14 6.15
C ASP A 32 -6.99 6.41 5.90
N TRP A 33 -6.29 5.33 5.54
CA TRP A 33 -4.89 5.35 5.13
C TRP A 33 -4.75 4.70 3.75
N ASP A 34 -4.69 5.53 2.72
CA ASP A 34 -4.64 5.06 1.34
C ASP A 34 -3.20 4.90 0.87
N LEU A 35 -2.88 3.71 0.33
CA LEU A 35 -1.69 3.51 -0.48
C LEU A 35 -1.94 4.04 -1.89
N ARG A 36 -1.20 5.06 -2.31
CA ARG A 36 -1.25 5.62 -3.67
C ARG A 36 -0.02 5.17 -4.46
N ILE A 37 -0.25 4.69 -5.68
CA ILE A 37 0.79 4.34 -6.65
C ILE A 37 0.58 5.19 -7.91
N ALA A 38 1.50 6.11 -8.19
CA ALA A 38 1.47 6.93 -9.40
C ALA A 38 2.05 6.16 -10.60
N TYR A 39 1.54 6.40 -11.81
CA TYR A 39 2.04 5.77 -13.05
C TYR A 39 2.20 4.25 -12.89
N VAL A 40 1.11 3.56 -12.57
CA VAL A 40 1.09 2.12 -12.33
C VAL A 40 1.61 1.37 -13.55
N GLN A 41 2.46 0.37 -13.32
CA GLN A 41 3.05 -0.47 -14.34
C GLN A 41 2.71 -1.93 -14.07
N LYS A 42 2.79 -2.79 -15.09
CA LYS A 42 2.50 -4.23 -14.96
C LYS A 42 3.24 -4.91 -13.82
N ARG A 43 4.49 -4.50 -13.58
CA ARG A 43 5.30 -5.02 -12.48
C ARG A 43 4.81 -4.64 -11.09
N ASP A 44 3.86 -3.72 -10.96
CA ASP A 44 3.25 -3.35 -9.69
C ASP A 44 2.08 -4.27 -9.34
N ALA A 45 1.60 -5.10 -10.26
CA ALA A 45 0.57 -6.09 -9.97
C ALA A 45 1.01 -7.06 -8.86
N GLY A 46 0.05 -7.49 -8.03
CA GLY A 46 0.29 -8.41 -6.93
C GLY A 46 -0.50 -8.06 -5.67
N VAL A 47 -0.26 -8.81 -4.60
CA VAL A 47 -0.99 -8.64 -3.33
C VAL A 47 -0.33 -7.54 -2.49
N TYR A 48 -1.17 -6.60 -2.05
CA TYR A 48 -0.85 -5.55 -1.10
C TYR A 48 -1.68 -5.79 0.16
N GLU A 49 -1.09 -5.53 1.32
CA GLU A 49 -1.78 -5.72 2.60
C GLU A 49 -1.73 -4.44 3.43
N CYS A 50 -2.90 -4.01 3.89
CA CYS A 50 -3.05 -3.04 4.96
C CYS A 50 -3.02 -3.79 6.30
N GLN A 51 -2.27 -3.28 7.27
CA GLN A 51 -2.16 -3.86 8.61
C GLN A 51 -2.36 -2.78 9.66
N VAL A 52 -3.12 -3.10 10.71
CA VAL A 52 -3.28 -2.26 11.89
C VAL A 52 -2.62 -2.96 13.08
N ASN A 53 -1.86 -2.21 13.88
CA ASN A 53 -1.13 -2.75 15.02
C ASN A 53 -2.04 -2.88 16.24
N THR A 54 -2.98 -3.83 16.19
CA THR A 54 -3.93 -4.21 17.24
C THR A 54 -3.63 -5.62 17.77
N GLU A 55 -4.21 -5.96 18.91
CA GLU A 55 -4.20 -7.34 19.45
C GLU A 55 -5.65 -7.83 19.61
N PRO A 56 -6.11 -8.82 18.82
CA PRO A 56 -5.38 -9.51 17.75
C PRO A 56 -5.14 -8.59 16.53
N LYS A 57 -4.15 -8.96 15.72
CA LYS A 57 -3.74 -8.17 14.55
C LYS A 57 -4.85 -8.13 13.50
N ILE A 58 -5.18 -6.92 13.06
CA ILE A 58 -6.12 -6.70 11.96
C ILE A 58 -5.32 -6.50 10.67
N ASN A 59 -5.70 -7.19 9.61
CA ASN A 59 -5.11 -7.04 8.28
C ASN A 59 -6.15 -7.24 7.16
N LEU A 60 -5.92 -6.56 6.04
CA LEU A 60 -6.71 -6.70 4.82
C LEU A 60 -5.76 -6.84 3.63
N ALA A 61 -5.83 -7.97 2.93
CA ALA A 61 -5.06 -8.23 1.73
C ALA A 61 -5.90 -7.98 0.46
N ILE A 62 -5.35 -7.22 -0.49
CA ILE A 62 -5.99 -6.84 -1.75
C ILE A 62 -5.06 -7.23 -2.90
N MET A 63 -5.62 -7.83 -3.96
CA MET A 63 -4.92 -8.10 -5.20
C MET A 63 -5.05 -6.90 -6.14
N LEU A 64 -3.93 -6.28 -6.50
CA LEU A 64 -3.87 -5.26 -7.56
C LEU A 64 -3.66 -5.95 -8.91
N ASN A 65 -4.67 -5.84 -9.78
CA ASN A 65 -4.58 -6.23 -11.18
C ASN A 65 -4.24 -5.00 -12.03
N VAL A 66 -3.33 -5.15 -12.99
CA VAL A 66 -2.94 -4.10 -13.94
C VAL A 66 -3.16 -4.63 -15.34
N GLU A 67 -4.09 -4.05 -16.08
CA GLU A 67 -4.46 -4.45 -17.43
C GLU A 67 -3.76 -3.57 -18.48
N ASP A 68 -3.55 -4.11 -19.68
CA ASP A 68 -3.09 -3.33 -20.83
C ASP A 68 -4.36 -2.85 -21.54
N TYR A 69 -4.41 -1.58 -21.94
CA TYR A 69 -5.48 -1.03 -22.76
C TYR A 69 -5.09 -1.08 -24.24
#